data_AF-A0A174DPN3-F1
#
_entry.id   AF-A0A174DPN3-F1
#
_cell.length_a   1.000
_cell.length_b   1.000
_cell.length_c   1.000
_cell.angle_alpha   90.00
_cell.angle_beta   90.00
_cell.angle_gamma   90.00
#
_symmetry.space_group_name_H-M   'P 1'
#
loop_
_entity.id
_entity.type
_entity.pdbx_description
1 polymer ?
#
loop_
_entity_poly.entity_id
_entity_poly.type
_entity_poly.pdbx_seq_one_letter_code
_entity_poly.pdbx_strand_id
1 'polypeptide(L)' 'MSKVCLCRGITEEQIVEAVKNGATSFEEVKEETGAGAGGCRGGRCKCNIELLIEKNK' A
#
# COMPACT_ATOMS: atom_id res chain seq x y z
N MET A 1 3.72 -13.19 -6.16
CA MET A 1 3.01 -11.94 -5.86
C MET A 1 2.43 -12.02 -4.46
N SER A 2 3.11 -11.40 -3.50
CA SER A 2 2.62 -11.31 -2.12
C SER A 2 1.52 -10.24 -2.07
N LYS A 3 0.34 -10.60 -1.54
CA LYS A 3 -0.75 -9.64 -1.34
C LYS A 3 -0.51 -8.90 -0.03
N VAL A 4 -0.29 -7.60 -0.11
CA VAL A 4 -0.11 -6.75 1.05
C VAL A 4 -1.47 -6.35 1.64
N CYS A 5 -2.45 -5.98 0.80
CA CYS A 5 -3.80 -5.69 1.26
C CYS A 5 -4.75 -6.86 0.95
N LEU A 6 -5.01 -7.72 1.94
CA LEU A 6 -5.91 -8.87 1.77
C LEU A 6 -7.37 -8.47 1.49
N CYS A 7 -7.84 -7.33 2.03
CA CYS A 7 -9.23 -6.89 1.83
C CYS A 7 -9.53 -6.42 0.41
N ARG A 8 -8.53 -5.85 -0.27
CA ARG A 8 -8.66 -5.28 -1.62
C ARG A 8 -7.88 -6.06 -2.67
N GLY A 9 -7.13 -7.08 -2.26
CA GLY A 9 -6.30 -7.89 -3.14
C GLY A 9 -5.05 -7.18 -3.68
N ILE A 10 -4.63 -6.06 -3.09
CA ILE A 10 -3.50 -5.26 -3.58
C ILE A 10 -2.18 -5.97 -3.31
N THR A 11 -1.35 -6.08 -4.33
CA THR A 11 -0.05 -6.73 -4.26
C THR A 11 1.06 -5.76 -3.87
N GLU A 12 2.19 -6.31 -3.45
CA GLU A 12 3.40 -5.53 -3.17
C GLU A 12 3.86 -4.73 -4.40
N GLU A 13 3.80 -5.34 -5.58
CA GLU A 13 4.24 -4.72 -6.83
C GLU A 13 3.44 -3.45 -7.14
N GLN A 14 2.12 -3.46 -6.91
CA GLN A 14 1.25 -2.30 -7.10
C GLN A 14 1.55 -1.16 -6.11
N ILE A 15 1.91 -1.51 -4.86
CA ILE A 15 2.32 -0.51 -3.86
C ILE A 15 3.66 0.11 -4.26
N VAL A 16 4.62 -0.70 -4.70
CA VAL A 16 5.94 -0.21 -5.16
C VAL A 16 5.78 0.68 -6.39
N GLU A 17 4.89 0.34 -7.32
CA GLU A 17 4.56 1.19 -8.47
C GLU A 17 4.01 2.55 -8.04
N ALA A 18 3.06 2.58 -7.09
CA ALA A 18 2.54 3.83 -6.53
C ALA A 18 3.64 4.69 -5.88
N VAL A 19 4.55 4.06 -5.13
CA VAL A 19 5.69 4.79 -4.53
C VAL A 19 6.59 5.39 -5.62
N LYS A 20 6.87 4.64 -6.70
CA LYS A 20 7.64 5.15 -7.85
C LYS A 20 6.94 6.25 -8.62
N ASN A 21 5.61 6.27 -8.62
CA ASN A 21 4.79 7.34 -9.19
C ASN A 21 4.76 8.60 -8.32
N GLY A 22 5.33 8.55 -7.12
CA GLY A 22 5.51 9.70 -6.23
C GLY A 22 4.75 9.60 -4.90
N ALA A 23 4.08 8.49 -4.60
CA ALA A 23 3.42 8.33 -3.30
C ALA A 23 4.46 8.18 -2.17
N THR A 24 4.49 9.13 -1.24
CA THR A 24 5.48 9.19 -0.15
C THR A 24 4.91 8.89 1.23
N SER A 25 3.60 8.66 1.31
CA SER A 25 2.85 8.43 2.54
C SER A 25 1.80 7.32 2.37
N PHE A 26 1.35 6.75 3.48
CA PHE A 26 0.31 5.72 3.47
C PHE A 26 -1.00 6.24 2.87
N GLU A 27 -1.38 7.50 3.11
CA GLU A 27 -2.60 8.07 2.54
C GLU A 27 -2.49 8.25 1.02
N GLU A 28 -1.35 8.71 0.49
CA GLU A 28 -1.13 8.79 -0.97
C GLU A 28 -1.17 7.40 -1.61
N VAL A 29 -0.49 6.40 -1.03
CA VAL A 29 -0.55 5.02 -1.53
C VAL A 29 -1.99 4.47 -1.47
N LYS A 30 -2.75 4.83 -0.44
CA LYS A 30 -4.16 4.44 -0.29
C LYS A 30 -5.05 5.11 -1.32
N GLU A 31 -4.82 6.38 -1.66
CA GLU A 31 -5.55 7.09 -2.71
C GLU A 31 -5.24 6.48 -4.09
N GLU A 32 -3.98 6.16 -4.36
CA GLU A 32 -3.55 5.63 -5.66
C GLU A 32 -3.93 4.16 -5.88
N THR A 33 -3.74 3.31 -4.86
CA THR A 33 -3.92 1.84 -4.98
C THR A 33 -5.22 1.32 -4.38
N GLY A 34 -5.89 2.11 -3.53
CA GLY A 34 -7.01 1.65 -2.70
C GLY A 34 -6.60 0.73 -1.53
N ALA A 35 -5.30 0.45 -1.34
CA ALA A 35 -4.82 -0.33 -0.22
C ALA A 35 -5.16 0.37 1.11
N GLY A 36 -5.68 -0.40 2.09
CA GLY A 36 -6.12 0.17 3.36
C GLY A 36 -7.51 0.82 3.35
N ALA A 37 -8.18 0.95 2.20
CA ALA A 37 -9.59 1.37 2.11
C ALA A 37 -10.59 0.19 2.19
N GLY A 38 -10.13 -1.02 2.53
CA GLY A 38 -10.98 -2.20 2.72
C GLY A 38 -11.70 -2.24 4.08
N GLY A 39 -12.43 -3.33 4.35
CA GLY A 39 -13.19 -3.49 5.60
C GLY A 39 -12.36 -3.39 6.89
N CYS A 40 -11.06 -3.71 6.84
CA CYS A 40 -10.14 -3.54 7.98
C CYS A 40 -9.59 -2.11 8.13
N ARG A 41 -9.90 -1.19 7.21
CA ARG A 41 -9.48 0.22 7.19
C ARG A 41 -7.98 0.43 7.41
N GLY A 42 -7.14 -0.42 6.80
CA GLY A 42 -5.68 -0.33 6.90
C GLY A 42 -5.08 -1.11 8.07
N GLY A 43 -5.89 -1.61 9.02
CA GLY A 43 -5.39 -2.25 10.24
C GLY A 43 -4.51 -3.48 10.04
N ARG A 44 -4.52 -4.12 8.87
CA ARG A 44 -3.67 -5.29 8.56
C ARG A 44 -2.50 -5.00 7.62
N CYS A 45 -2.59 -3.95 6.81
CA CYS A 45 -1.65 -3.71 5.71
C CYS A 45 -0.83 -2.43 5.88
N LYS A 46 -1.26 -1.51 6.77
CA LYS A 46 -0.63 -0.20 6.95
C LYS A 46 0.86 -0.31 7.28
N CYS A 47 1.24 -1.11 8.27
CA CYS A 47 2.65 -1.26 8.65
C CYS A 47 3.51 -1.79 7.50
N ASN A 48 3.01 -2.75 6.71
CA ASN A 48 3.73 -3.27 5.55
C ASN A 48 3.84 -2.21 4.43
N ILE A 49 2.79 -1.42 4.20
CA ILE A 49 2.81 -0.33 3.23
C ILE A 49 3.82 0.74 3.63
N GLU A 50 3.85 1.15 4.89
CA GLU A 50 4.83 2.13 5.41
C GLU A 50 6.27 1.63 5.23
N LEU A 51 6.53 0.35 5.53
CA LEU A 51 7.85 -0.26 5.27
C LEU A 51 8.20 -0.30 3.78
N LEU A 52 7.24 -0.55 2.90
CA LEU A 52 7.47 -0.55 1.45
C LEU A 52 7.76 0.86 0.93
N ILE A 53 7.05 1.86 1.44
CA ILE A 53 7.32 3.27 1.15
C ILE A 53 8.75 3.61 1.57
N GLU A 54 9.15 3.31 2.81
CA GLU A 54 10.50 3.61 3.30
C GLU A 54 11.61 2.93 2.51
N LYS A 55 11.38 1.69 2.04
CA LYS A 55 12.35 0.94 1.24
C LYS A 55 12.47 1.38 -0.21
N ASN A 56 11.47 2.06 -0.76
CA ASN A 56 11.40 2.41 -2.18
C ASN A 56 11.30 3.92 -2.46
N LYS A 57 11.46 4.76 -1.41
CA LYS A 57 11.65 6.21 -1.52
C LYS A 57 12.96 6.57 -2.22
#